data_AF-A0AA41DEH5-F1
#
_entry.id   AF-A0AA41DEH5-F1
#
_cell.length_a   1.000
_cell.length_b   1.000
_cell.length_c   1.000
_cell.angle_alpha   90.00
_cell.angle_beta   90.00
_cell.angle_gamma   90.00
#
_symmetry.space_group_name_H-M   'P 1'
#
loop_
_entity.id
_entity.type
_entity.pdbx_description
1 polymer ?
#
loop_
_entity_poly.entity_id
_entity_poly.type
_entity_poly.pdbx_seq_one_letter_code
_entity_poly.pdbx_strand_id
1 'polypeptide(L)'
;MFTHIMIGSNNLERSRAFYDATFTALGGKPGERDERGRLIYDHDGGRLMITRPIDGHPATVANGGTIGIAAISADHVRAWHEAGTAHGGTSIETPPCERPNGVFVAYLRDPDGHKLTARTKARR
;
A
#
# COMPACT_ATOMS: atom_id res chain seq x y z
N MET A 1 -13.25 0.69 11.76
CA MET A 1 -14.11 1.69 11.09
C MET A 1 -14.29 1.37 9.62
N PHE A 2 -13.24 1.15 8.82
CA PHE A 2 -13.40 0.69 7.43
C PHE A 2 -13.49 -0.83 7.34
N THR A 3 -14.37 -1.35 6.47
CA THR A 3 -14.45 -2.79 6.18
C THR A 3 -13.43 -3.20 5.12
N HIS A 4 -13.18 -2.33 4.14
CA HIS A 4 -12.16 -2.48 3.11
C HIS A 4 -11.90 -1.14 2.43
N ILE A 5 -10.78 -1.05 1.72
CA ILE A 5 -10.45 0.04 0.80
C ILE A 5 -10.23 -0.58 -0.58
N MET A 6 -10.74 0.06 -1.63
CA MET A 6 -10.55 -0.38 -3.01
C MET A 6 -9.98 0.76 -3.85
N ILE A 7 -8.96 0.47 -4.65
CA ILE A 7 -8.36 1.42 -5.59
C ILE A 7 -8.20 0.80 -6.98
N GLY A 8 -8.20 1.68 -7.98
CA GLY A 8 -8.08 1.28 -9.38
C GLY A 8 -6.63 1.02 -9.80
N SER A 9 -6.41 0.09 -10.72
CA SER A 9 -5.15 -0.10 -11.41
C SER A 9 -5.36 -0.15 -12.92
N ASN A 10 -4.42 0.44 -13.66
CA ASN A 10 -4.36 0.31 -15.12
C ASN A 10 -3.61 -0.96 -15.57
N ASN A 11 -2.88 -1.63 -14.66
CA ASN A 11 -2.18 -2.88 -14.93
C ASN A 11 -2.07 -3.74 -13.66
N LEU A 12 -2.97 -4.72 -13.54
CA LEU A 12 -3.06 -5.59 -12.36
C LEU A 12 -1.83 -6.46 -12.13
N GLU A 13 -1.08 -6.86 -13.16
CA GLU A 13 0.14 -7.67 -12.94
C GLU A 13 1.26 -6.81 -12.35
N ARG A 14 1.40 -5.58 -12.83
CA ARG A 14 2.36 -4.61 -12.27
C ARG A 14 1.99 -4.26 -10.82
N SER A 15 0.70 -4.00 -10.56
CA SER A 15 0.23 -3.76 -9.20
C SER A 15 0.41 -4.99 -8.32
N ARG A 16 0.18 -6.20 -8.82
CA ARG A 16 0.41 -7.44 -8.07
C ARG A 16 1.86 -7.56 -7.62
N ALA A 17 2.82 -7.36 -8.53
CA ALA A 17 4.24 -7.42 -8.17
C ALA A 17 4.59 -6.42 -7.03
N PHE A 18 4.06 -5.20 -7.12
CA PHE A 18 4.25 -4.18 -6.08
C PHE A 18 3.57 -4.56 -4.74
N TYR A 19 2.29 -4.89 -4.77
CA TYR A 19 1.52 -5.15 -3.55
C TYR A 19 1.89 -6.48 -2.89
N ASP A 20 2.22 -7.52 -3.65
CA ASP A 20 2.72 -8.79 -3.08
C ASP A 20 4.03 -8.53 -2.32
N ALA A 21 5.00 -7.84 -2.93
CA ALA A 21 6.28 -7.52 -2.30
C ALA A 21 6.10 -6.66 -1.03
N THR A 22 5.29 -5.61 -1.10
CA THR A 22 5.08 -4.70 0.03
C THR A 22 4.31 -5.34 1.19
N PHE A 23 3.28 -6.16 0.92
CA PHE A 23 2.56 -6.87 1.98
C PHE A 23 3.40 -7.98 2.60
N THR A 24 4.20 -8.72 1.82
CA THR A 24 5.15 -9.70 2.39
C THR A 24 6.20 -9.02 3.26
N ALA A 25 6.70 -7.85 2.88
CA ALA A 25 7.66 -7.07 3.69
C ALA A 25 7.08 -6.59 5.04
N LEU A 26 5.76 -6.45 5.13
CA LEU A 26 5.06 -6.16 6.39
C LEU A 26 4.82 -7.41 7.27
N GLY A 27 5.24 -8.59 6.82
CA GLY A 27 4.93 -9.88 7.45
C GLY A 27 3.57 -10.44 7.07
N GLY A 28 2.91 -9.87 6.05
CA GLY A 28 1.69 -10.38 5.46
C GLY A 28 1.93 -11.45 4.40
N LYS A 29 0.89 -11.75 3.62
CA LYS A 29 0.92 -12.71 2.51
C LYS A 29 0.75 -11.99 1.16
N PRO A 30 1.22 -12.60 0.06
CA PRO A 30 0.84 -12.18 -1.29
C PRO A 30 -0.67 -12.14 -1.47
N GLY A 31 -1.13 -11.31 -2.40
CA GLY A 31 -2.55 -11.11 -2.64
C GLY A 31 -3.21 -12.31 -3.32
N GLU A 32 -4.46 -12.55 -2.95
CA GLU A 32 -5.31 -13.52 -3.64
C GLU A 32 -6.03 -12.84 -4.80
N ARG A 33 -6.24 -13.58 -5.89
CA ARG A 33 -7.06 -13.12 -7.01
C ARG A 33 -8.41 -13.79 -6.95
N ASP A 34 -9.47 -12.99 -6.92
CA ASP A 34 -10.83 -13.52 -6.96
C ASP A 34 -11.32 -13.81 -8.38
N GLU A 35 -12.52 -14.38 -8.49
CA GLU A 35 -13.18 -14.74 -9.75
C GLU A 35 -13.40 -13.55 -10.70
N ARG A 36 -13.42 -12.33 -10.15
CA ARG A 36 -13.57 -11.08 -10.91
C ARG A 36 -12.23 -10.47 -11.31
N GLY A 37 -11.12 -11.16 -11.00
CA GLY A 37 -9.77 -10.72 -11.30
C GLY A 37 -9.23 -9.65 -10.35
N ARG A 38 -9.91 -9.35 -9.24
CA ARG A 38 -9.47 -8.36 -8.26
C ARG A 38 -8.38 -8.95 -7.38
N LEU A 39 -7.38 -8.15 -7.03
CA LEU A 39 -6.38 -8.54 -6.05
C LEU A 39 -6.86 -8.16 -4.66
N ILE A 40 -6.72 -9.06 -3.70
CA ILE A 40 -7.19 -8.90 -2.32
C ILE A 40 -6.01 -9.13 -1.37
N TYR A 41 -5.76 -8.12 -0.54
CA TYR A 41 -4.71 -8.13 0.48
C TYR A 41 -5.33 -7.96 1.85
N ASP A 42 -5.31 -9.04 2.64
CA ASP A 42 -5.74 -9.03 4.03
C ASP A 42 -4.51 -9.05 4.95
N HIS A 43 -4.43 -8.10 5.88
CA HIS A 43 -3.33 -8.00 6.82
C HIS A 43 -3.75 -7.25 8.09
N ASP A 44 -3.51 -7.84 9.26
CA ASP A 44 -3.79 -7.24 10.58
C ASP A 44 -5.19 -6.63 10.74
N GLY A 45 -6.20 -7.30 10.19
CA GLY A 45 -7.61 -6.87 10.23
C GLY A 45 -7.97 -5.76 9.23
N GLY A 46 -7.02 -5.33 8.39
CA GLY A 46 -7.25 -4.46 7.25
C GLY A 46 -7.40 -5.24 5.94
N ARG A 47 -8.18 -4.68 5.02
CA ARG A 47 -8.38 -5.22 3.66
C ARG A 47 -8.16 -4.13 2.61
N LEU A 48 -7.20 -4.34 1.72
CA LEU A 48 -6.96 -3.51 0.53
C LEU A 48 -7.25 -4.33 -0.72
N MET A 49 -8.01 -3.76 -1.65
CA MET A 49 -8.37 -4.42 -2.90
C MET A 49 -7.93 -3.57 -4.09
N ILE A 50 -7.35 -4.23 -5.10
CA ILE A 50 -6.92 -3.59 -6.35
C ILE A 50 -7.74 -4.16 -7.49
N THR A 51 -8.33 -3.27 -8.31
CA THR A 51 -9.22 -3.68 -9.41
C THR A 51 -8.99 -2.83 -10.64
N ARG A 52 -9.39 -3.33 -11.82
CA ARG A 52 -9.70 -2.43 -12.93
C ARG A 52 -10.98 -1.65 -12.59
N PRO A 53 -11.07 -0.34 -12.89
CA PRO A 53 -12.28 0.42 -12.68
C PRO A 53 -13.48 -0.21 -13.39
N ILE A 54 -14.61 -0.30 -12.69
CA ILE A 54 -15.79 -1.03 -13.18
C ILE A 54 -16.53 -0.30 -14.30
N ASP A 55 -16.37 1.02 -14.37
CA ASP A 55 -16.95 1.88 -15.40
C ASP A 55 -16.15 1.88 -16.72
N GLY A 56 -15.01 1.18 -16.75
CA GLY A 56 -14.16 1.03 -17.93
C GLY A 56 -13.24 2.21 -18.21
N HIS A 57 -13.29 3.30 -17.42
CA HIS A 57 -12.35 4.40 -17.56
C HIS A 57 -10.98 4.04 -16.97
N PRO A 58 -9.90 4.72 -17.38
CA PRO A 58 -8.59 4.55 -16.76
C PRO A 58 -8.65 4.79 -15.25
N ALA A 59 -7.88 4.01 -14.49
CA ALA A 59 -7.71 4.25 -13.07
C ALA A 59 -7.00 5.60 -12.86
N THR A 60 -7.54 6.39 -11.94
CA THR A 60 -7.02 7.71 -11.57
C THR A 60 -6.78 7.78 -10.07
N VAL A 61 -6.02 8.78 -9.65
CA VAL A 61 -5.64 8.99 -8.25
C VAL A 61 -6.49 10.08 -7.61
N ALA A 62 -6.82 9.91 -6.33
CA ALA A 62 -7.42 10.99 -5.54
C ALA A 62 -6.33 11.99 -5.10
N ASN A 63 -6.35 13.22 -5.63
CA ASN A 63 -5.45 14.27 -5.15
C ASN A 63 -5.81 14.63 -3.69
N GLY A 64 -4.81 14.58 -2.80
CA GLY A 64 -5.00 14.67 -1.35
C GLY A 64 -5.37 13.35 -0.65
N GLY A 65 -5.72 12.31 -1.42
CA GLY A 65 -5.96 10.97 -0.88
C GLY A 65 -4.65 10.33 -0.40
N THR A 66 -4.70 9.61 0.72
CA THR A 66 -3.57 8.81 1.22
C THR A 66 -4.10 7.59 1.96
N ILE A 67 -3.64 6.40 1.58
CA ILE A 67 -4.00 5.14 2.25
C ILE A 67 -2.90 4.78 3.24
N GLY A 68 -3.26 4.75 4.52
CA GLY A 68 -2.35 4.40 5.60
C GLY A 68 -2.42 2.93 5.98
N ILE A 69 -1.29 2.25 5.88
CA ILE A 69 -1.08 0.85 6.26
C ILE A 69 -0.37 0.83 7.61
N ALA A 70 -0.94 0.08 8.56
CA ALA A 70 -0.33 -0.07 9.87
C ALA A 70 0.87 -1.03 9.79
N ALA A 71 1.96 -0.65 10.44
CA ALA A 71 3.13 -1.50 10.64
C ALA A 71 3.37 -1.70 12.14
N ILE A 72 3.85 -2.88 12.53
CA ILE A 72 4.09 -3.21 13.94
C ILE A 72 5.45 -2.69 14.45
N SER A 73 6.38 -2.34 13.56
CA SER A 73 7.72 -1.87 13.90
C SER A 73 8.28 -0.89 12.86
N ALA A 74 9.31 -0.13 13.22
CA ALA A 74 10.04 0.72 12.29
C ALA A 74 10.73 -0.11 11.18
N ASP A 75 11.18 -1.32 11.50
CA ASP A 75 11.81 -2.22 10.53
C ASP A 75 10.82 -2.67 9.45
N HIS A 76 9.56 -2.97 9.82
CA HIS A 76 8.52 -3.25 8.83
C HIS A 76 8.24 -2.05 7.92
N VAL A 77 8.26 -0.82 8.45
CA VAL A 77 8.10 0.39 7.63
C VAL A 77 9.27 0.54 6.64
N ARG A 78 10.51 0.29 7.08
CA ARG A 78 11.69 0.33 6.20
C ARG A 78 11.64 -0.74 5.13
N ALA A 79 11.35 -1.98 5.51
CA ALA A 79 11.22 -3.11 4.59
C ALA A 79 10.12 -2.88 3.57
N TRP A 80 8.96 -2.37 4.00
CA TRP A 80 7.86 -1.98 3.11
C TRP A 80 8.28 -0.93 2.09
N HIS A 81 9.01 0.10 2.54
CA HIS A 81 9.49 1.17 1.66
C HIS A 81 10.51 0.65 0.64
N GLU A 82 11.51 -0.11 1.07
CA GLU A 82 12.52 -0.73 0.22
C GLU A 82 11.88 -1.66 -0.82
N ALA A 83 11.04 -2.60 -0.38
CA ALA A 83 10.33 -3.52 -1.26
C ALA A 83 9.48 -2.77 -2.29
N GLY A 84 8.76 -1.74 -1.86
CA GLY A 84 7.94 -0.93 -2.77
C GLY A 84 8.77 -0.20 -3.82
N THR A 85 9.88 0.43 -3.44
CA THR A 85 10.77 1.09 -4.42
C THR A 85 11.43 0.11 -5.40
N ALA A 86 11.77 -1.09 -4.96
CA ALA A 86 12.33 -2.13 -5.82
C ALA A 86 11.30 -2.71 -6.83
N HIS A 87 10.00 -2.62 -6.51
CA HIS A 87 8.91 -3.20 -7.31
C HIS A 87 8.01 -2.15 -7.98
N GLY A 88 8.62 -1.07 -8.47
CA GLY A 88 7.95 -0.08 -9.32
C GLY A 88 7.19 1.02 -8.57
N GLY A 89 7.26 1.05 -7.25
CA GLY A 89 6.82 2.19 -6.45
C GLY A 89 7.81 3.34 -6.52
N THR A 90 7.32 4.55 -6.26
CA THR A 90 8.15 5.77 -6.21
C THR A 90 8.20 6.30 -4.79
N SER A 91 9.40 6.46 -4.24
CA SER A 91 9.61 7.16 -2.98
C SER A 91 9.22 8.63 -3.11
N ILE A 92 8.44 9.13 -2.16
CA ILE A 92 7.96 10.51 -2.14
C ILE A 92 8.06 11.13 -0.75
N GLU A 93 7.92 12.45 -0.68
CA GLU A 93 8.11 13.25 0.54
C GLU A 93 9.52 13.08 1.13
N THR A 94 9.62 12.54 2.34
CA THR A 94 10.86 12.33 3.07
C THR A 94 11.20 10.84 3.11
N PRO A 95 12.49 10.47 3.18
CA PRO A 95 12.89 9.10 3.51
C PRO A 95 12.20 8.57 4.77
N PRO A 96 12.13 7.24 4.96
CA PRO A 96 11.57 6.63 6.18
C PRO A 96 12.20 7.24 7.43
N CYS A 97 11.38 7.85 8.29
CA CYS A 97 11.85 8.59 9.45
C CYS A 97 10.87 8.57 10.60
N GLU A 98 11.38 8.81 11.81
CA GLU A 98 10.56 9.07 12.98
C GLU A 98 10.07 10.53 12.96
N ARG A 99 8.79 10.72 13.22
CA ARG A 99 8.16 12.04 13.36
C ARG A 99 8.18 12.48 14.82
N PRO A 100 8.04 13.79 15.13
CA PRO A 100 8.06 14.30 16.51
C PRO A 100 7.03 13.68 17.46
N ASN A 101 5.98 13.06 16.92
CA ASN A 101 4.95 12.33 17.69
C ASN A 101 5.33 10.85 17.98
N GLY A 102 6.58 10.45 17.74
CA GLY A 102 7.08 9.09 17.99
C GLY A 102 6.59 8.03 17.00
N VAL A 103 6.00 8.45 15.88
CA VAL A 103 5.57 7.55 14.80
C VAL A 103 6.66 7.46 13.75
N PHE A 104 7.09 6.24 13.43
CA PHE A 104 7.97 5.98 12.30
C PHE A 104 7.13 5.79 11.04
N VAL A 105 7.44 6.51 9.97
CA VAL A 105 6.61 6.58 8.76
C VAL A 105 7.43 6.59 7.48
N ALA A 106 6.88 6.02 6.41
CA ALA A 106 7.36 6.13 5.05
C ALA A 106 6.19 6.41 4.08
N TYR A 107 6.50 6.98 2.91
CA TYR A 107 5.53 7.27 1.87
C TYR A 107 6.01 6.75 0.52
N LEU A 108 5.05 6.20 -0.25
CA LEU A 108 5.26 5.77 -1.63
C LEU A 108 4.10 6.24 -2.51
N ARG A 109 4.36 6.37 -3.80
CA ARG A 109 3.33 6.15 -4.81
C ARG A 109 3.43 4.73 -5.32
N ASP A 110 2.29 4.07 -5.44
CA ASP A 110 2.21 2.80 -6.15
C ASP A 110 2.43 3.00 -7.67
N PRO A 111 2.49 1.92 -8.47
CA PRO A 111 2.73 2.03 -9.92
C PRO A 111 1.66 2.81 -10.71
N ASP A 112 0.45 2.96 -10.17
CA ASP A 112 -0.64 3.75 -10.74
C ASP A 112 -0.73 5.17 -10.14
N GLY A 113 0.17 5.51 -9.23
CA GLY A 113 0.32 6.83 -8.64
C GLY A 113 -0.44 7.05 -7.32
N HIS A 114 -1.15 6.05 -6.80
CA HIS A 114 -1.87 6.15 -5.52
C HIS A 114 -0.89 6.40 -4.40
N LYS A 115 -1.18 7.40 -3.57
CA LYS A 115 -0.33 7.74 -2.43
C LYS A 115 -0.61 6.80 -1.26
N LEU A 116 0.44 6.09 -0.84
CA LEU A 116 0.43 5.15 0.27
C LEU A 116 1.36 5.61 1.38
N THR A 117 1.05 5.22 2.61
CA THR A 117 1.97 5.36 3.74
C THR A 117 1.96 4.10 4.59
N ALA A 118 3.14 3.66 5.05
CA ALA A 118 3.25 2.70 6.13
C ALA A 118 3.75 3.42 7.37
N ARG A 119 3.11 3.16 8.52
CA ARG A 119 3.51 3.80 9.78
C ARG A 119 3.31 2.91 11.00
N THR A 120 4.14 3.13 12.02
CA THR A 120 3.92 2.52 13.33
C THR A 120 2.68 3.09 14.02
N LYS A 121 2.15 2.35 14.99
CA LYS A 121 1.13 2.90 15.91
C LYS A 121 1.77 4.02 16.73
N ALA A 122 1.01 5.09 16.97
CA ALA A 122 1.42 6.09 17.94
C ALA A 122 1.56 5.43 19.30
N ARG A 123 2.65 5.70 20.02
CA ARG A 123 2.75 5.34 21.43
C ARG A 123 1.66 6.14 22.16
N ARG A 124 0.71 5.42 22.76
CA ARG A 124 -0.31 6.03 23.62
C ARG A 124 0.30 6.38 24.97
#